data_AF-A0A7C7L407-F1
#
_entry.id   AF-A0A7C7L407-F1
#
_cell.length_a   1.000
_cell.length_b   1.000
_cell.length_c   1.000
_cell.angle_alpha   90.00
_cell.angle_beta   90.00
_cell.angle_gamma   90.00
#
_symmetry.space_group_name_H-M   'P 1'
#
loop_
_entity.id
_entity.type
_entity.pdbx_description
1 polymer ?
#
loop_
_entity_poly.entity_id
_entity_poly.type
_entity_poly.pdbx_seq_one_letter_code
_entity_poly.pdbx_strand_id
1 'polypeptide(L)' 'LRDPERLKGKCGVCEFKYVCGGCRARAYVRRGDLLDEEPQCIHVPAY' A
#
# COMPACT_ATOMS: atom_id res chain seq x y z
N LEU A 1 11.89 1.28 10.03
CA LEU A 1 10.93 2.40 9.80
C LEU A 1 10.42 2.26 8.37
N ARG A 2 9.15 1.85 8.19
CA ARG A 2 8.50 1.41 6.94
C ARG A 2 9.22 0.25 6.22
N ASP A 3 8.81 -0.96 6.55
CA ASP A 3 9.19 -2.17 5.82
C ASP A 3 8.18 -2.42 4.68
N PRO A 4 8.57 -2.26 3.40
CA PRO A 4 7.67 -2.45 2.27
C PRO A 4 7.25 -3.90 2.05
N GLU A 5 8.01 -4.87 2.57
CA GLU A 5 7.69 -6.30 2.46
C GLU A 5 6.47 -6.67 3.31
N ARG A 6 6.11 -5.82 4.27
CA ARG A 6 4.94 -6.01 5.13
C ARG A 6 3.66 -5.41 4.56
N LEU A 7 3.73 -4.74 3.42
CA LEU A 7 2.56 -4.18 2.75
C LEU A 7 1.67 -5.31 2.20
N LYS A 8 0.37 -5.14 2.36
CA LYS A 8 -0.67 -6.09 1.94
C LYS A 8 -1.44 -5.56 0.73
N GLY A 9 -2.31 -6.41 0.18
CA GLY A 9 -3.17 -6.09 -0.95
C GLY A 9 -2.36 -5.68 -2.18
N LYS A 10 -2.90 -4.78 -3.00
CA LYS A 10 -2.20 -4.30 -4.21
C LYS A 10 -0.84 -3.67 -3.91
N CYS A 11 -0.67 -3.04 -2.74
CA CYS A 11 0.60 -2.39 -2.38
C CYS A 11 1.72 -3.40 -2.06
N GLY A 12 1.39 -4.64 -1.70
CA GLY A 12 2.38 -5.69 -1.43
C GLY A 12 3.05 -6.24 -2.69
N VAL A 13 2.32 -6.26 -3.81
CA VAL A 13 2.79 -6.75 -5.12
C VAL A 13 3.19 -5.63 -6.08
N CYS A 14 2.91 -4.37 -5.74
CA CYS A 14 3.24 -3.21 -6.57
C CYS A 14 4.74 -3.04 -6.79
N GLU A 15 5.16 -2.84 -8.04
CA GLU A 15 6.55 -2.58 -8.43
C GLU A 15 7.09 -1.26 -7.81
N PHE A 16 6.19 -0.34 -7.44
CA PHE A 16 6.54 0.93 -6.82
C PHE A 16 6.52 0.90 -5.28
N LYS A 17 6.37 -0.27 -4.65
CA LYS A 17 6.21 -0.38 -3.17
C LYS A 17 7.36 0.21 -2.37
N TYR A 18 8.58 0.20 -2.91
CA TYR A 18 9.77 0.79 -2.28
C TYR A 18 9.89 2.31 -2.44
N VAL A 19 9.15 2.91 -3.37
CA VAL A 19 9.25 4.34 -3.70
C VAL A 19 7.99 5.10 -3.30
N CYS A 20 6.82 4.64 -3.75
CA CYS A 20 5.54 5.25 -3.41
C CYS A 20 5.07 4.75 -2.05
N GLY A 21 4.93 3.43 -1.92
CA GLY A 21 4.44 2.78 -0.71
C GLY A 21 3.06 3.25 -0.26
N GLY A 22 2.30 4.06 -1.01
CA GLY A 22 0.96 4.58 -0.72
C GLY A 22 0.79 5.41 0.57
N CYS A 23 -0.34 6.11 0.69
CA CYS A 23 -0.71 6.88 1.87
C CYS A 23 -1.21 5.99 3.01
N ARG A 24 -0.33 5.72 3.98
CA ARG A 24 -0.63 4.86 5.14
C ARG A 24 -1.77 5.41 6.02
N ALA A 25 -1.88 6.74 6.14
CA ALA A 25 -2.98 7.36 6.89
C ALA A 25 -4.35 7.03 6.28
N ARG A 26 -4.46 7.04 4.94
CA ARG A 26 -5.71 6.65 4.24
C ARG A 26 -6.00 5.17 4.40
N ALA A 27 -4.98 4.31 4.30
CA ALA A 27 -5.12 2.88 4.57
C ALA A 27 -5.69 2.64 5.98
N TYR A 28 -5.13 3.29 7.00
CA TYR A 28 -5.62 3.18 8.38
C TYR A 28 -7.05 3.72 8.56
N VAL A 29 -7.36 4.91 8.05
CA VAL A 29 -8.71 5.50 8.19
C VAL A 29 -9.78 4.66 7.51
N ARG A 30 -9.46 4.00 6.38
CA ARG A 30 -10.44 3.25 5.58
C ARG A 30 -10.51 1.76 5.91
N ARG A 31 -9.42 1.15 6.35
CA ARG A 31 -9.30 -0.29 6.58
C ARG A 31 -8.95 -0.65 8.03
N GLY A 32 -8.55 0.33 8.85
CA GLY A 32 -8.03 0.09 10.19
C GLY A 32 -6.62 -0.49 10.23
N ASP A 33 -5.99 -0.73 9.07
CA ASP A 33 -4.66 -1.31 8.96
C ASP A 33 -3.74 -0.41 8.12
N LEU A 34 -2.64 0.03 8.73
CA LEU A 34 -1.60 0.85 8.09
C LEU A 34 -0.87 0.10 6.98
N LEU A 35 -0.81 -1.22 7.05
CA LEU A 35 -0.13 -2.08 6.09
C LEU A 35 -1.01 -2.46 4.91
N ASP A 36 -2.31 -2.17 4.96
CA ASP A 36 -3.23 -2.47 3.87
C ASP A 36 -2.99 -1.54 2.67
N GLU A 37 -3.65 -1.86 1.56
CA GLU A 37 -3.57 -1.06 0.35
C GLU A 37 -4.18 0.33 0.50
N GLU A 38 -3.61 1.31 -0.21
CA GLU A 38 -4.23 2.62 -0.28
C GLU A 38 -5.45 2.59 -1.22
N PRO A 39 -6.68 2.83 -0.71
CA PRO A 39 -7.90 2.66 -1.51
C PRO A 39 -8.07 3.71 -2.62
N GLN A 40 -7.35 4.84 -2.56
CA GLN A 40 -7.41 5.90 -3.59
C GLN A 40 -6.30 5.81 -4.64
N CYS A 41 -5.37 4.86 -4.50
CA CYS A 41 -4.35 4.64 -5.52
C CYS A 41 -4.99 4.03 -6.78
N ILE A 42 -4.89 4.74 -7.90
CA ILE A 42 -5.46 4.36 -9.22
C ILE A 42 -4.59 3.34 -9.98
N HIS A 43 -3.34 3.19 -9.55
CA HIS A 43 -2.40 2.29 -10.20
C HIS A 43 -2.76 0.83 -9.90
N VAL A 44 -2.78 0.02 -10.96
CA VAL A 44 -3.02 -1.42 -10.91
C VAL A 44 -1.67 -2.11 -11.17
N PRO A 45 -1.12 -2.83 -10.19
CA PRO A 45 0.10 -3.61 -10.37
C PRO A 45 -0.08 -4.65 -11.48
N ALA A 46 0.98 -4.90 -12.24
CA ALA A 46 1.04 -6.09 -13.08
C ALA A 46 1.21 -7.32 -12.18
N TYR A 47 0.29 -8.27 -12.27
CA TYR A 47 0.32 -9.55 -11.54
C TYR A 47 1.32 -10.53 -12.14
#